data_AF-A0A3M0Y8C2-F1
#
_entry.id   AF-A0A3M0Y8C2-F1
#
_cell.length_a   1.000
_cell.length_b   1.000
_cell.length_c   1.000
_cell.angle_alpha   90.00
_cell.angle_beta   90.00
_cell.angle_gamma   90.00
#
_symmetry.space_group_name_H-M   'P 1'
#
loop_
_entity.id
_entity.type
_entity.pdbx_description
1 polymer ?
#
loop_
_entity_poly.entity_id
_entity_poly.type
_entity_poly.pdbx_seq_one_letter_code
_entity_poly.pdbx_strand_id
1 'polypeptide(L)'
;MRQRNLLTEVLFERYSPHPLLTPADWPYPINSVFNPAATLLSDGSTLLLCRCEDHRGHSHLTVARSKNGIDNWIIDPSPTIEPAPRTHPEEVWGIEDPRITFVPSLNEYFIAYTSFSHGGPGVSLMRTRDFDTFERLGA
;
A
#
# COMPACT_ATOMS: atom_id res chain seq x y z
N MET A 1 -1.12 36.11 -10.57
CA MET A 1 -1.42 35.32 -11.78
C MET A 1 -0.27 34.35 -12.02
N ARG A 2 -0.48 33.04 -11.93
CA ARG A 2 0.55 32.06 -12.34
C ARG A 2 0.43 31.83 -13.84
N GLN A 3 1.52 32.06 -14.55
CA GLN A 3 1.68 31.81 -15.98
C GLN A 3 1.53 30.30 -16.22
N ARG A 4 0.49 29.89 -16.96
CA ARG A 4 0.30 28.49 -17.39
C ARG A 4 1.41 28.17 -18.40
N ASN A 5 2.24 27.18 -18.12
CA ASN A 5 3.12 26.57 -19.11
C ASN A 5 2.24 25.89 -20.17
N LEU A 6 2.25 26.40 -21.39
CA LEU A 6 1.39 25.98 -22.52
C LEU A 6 1.95 24.79 -23.33
N LEU A 7 2.90 24.03 -22.78
CA LEU A 7 3.61 22.96 -23.53
C LEU A 7 3.30 21.54 -23.07
N THR A 8 2.42 21.36 -22.08
CA THR A 8 2.02 20.02 -21.61
C THR A 8 0.52 20.00 -21.34
N GLU A 9 -0.20 19.12 -22.04
CA GLU A 9 -1.59 18.81 -21.75
C GLU A 9 -1.66 18.09 -20.39
N VAL A 10 -2.51 18.57 -19.50
CA VAL A 10 -2.68 17.97 -18.17
C VAL A 10 -3.56 16.72 -18.34
N LEU A 11 -2.96 15.53 -18.29
CA LEU A 11 -3.66 14.25 -18.44
C LEU A 11 -4.38 13.79 -17.17
N PHE A 12 -3.97 14.28 -16.00
CA PHE A 12 -4.56 13.92 -14.72
C PHE A 12 -5.01 15.17 -13.97
N GLU A 13 -6.28 15.20 -13.61
CA GLU A 13 -6.83 16.19 -12.70
C GLU A 13 -6.77 15.65 -11.27
N ARG A 14 -6.36 16.50 -10.32
CA ARG A 14 -6.48 16.14 -8.91
C ARG A 14 -7.96 16.08 -8.58
N TYR A 15 -8.41 14.93 -8.10
CA TYR A 15 -9.71 14.77 -7.47
C TYR A 15 -9.98 15.86 -6.42
N SER A 16 -11.23 16.20 -6.18
CA SER A 16 -11.62 17.14 -5.13
C SER A 16 -12.88 16.55 -4.52
N PRO A 17 -12.87 16.03 -3.29
CA PRO A 17 -11.96 16.35 -2.16
C PRO A 17 -10.68 15.49 -2.07
N HIS A 18 -9.58 16.08 -1.61
CA HIS A 18 -8.37 15.37 -1.16
C HIS A 18 -8.10 15.68 0.32
N PRO A 19 -7.43 14.77 1.06
CA PRO A 19 -6.98 13.44 0.63
C PRO A 19 -8.15 12.43 0.53
N LEU A 20 -7.96 11.32 -0.21
CA LEU A 20 -8.94 10.22 -0.29
C LEU A 20 -9.10 9.49 1.04
N LEU A 21 -8.00 9.37 1.78
CA LEU A 21 -7.88 8.66 3.04
C LEU A 21 -7.00 9.47 3.98
N THR A 22 -7.38 9.48 5.26
CA THR A 22 -6.70 10.15 6.36
C THR A 22 -6.45 9.17 7.50
N PRO A 23 -5.55 9.49 8.44
CA PRO A 23 -5.37 8.68 9.64
C PRO A 23 -6.66 8.49 10.46
N ALA A 24 -7.62 9.42 10.39
CA ALA A 24 -8.87 9.34 11.12
C ALA A 24 -9.84 8.28 10.56
N ASP A 25 -9.63 7.81 9.34
CA ASP A 25 -10.45 6.77 8.72
C ASP A 25 -10.08 5.36 9.20
N TRP A 26 -8.90 5.20 9.81
CA TRP A 26 -8.42 3.89 10.28
C TRP A 26 -9.13 3.44 11.55
N PRO A 27 -9.57 2.17 11.64
CA PRO A 27 -10.27 1.64 12.81
C PRO A 27 -9.33 1.31 13.99
N TYR A 28 -8.04 1.58 13.86
CA TYR A 28 -7.00 1.37 14.86
C TYR A 28 -5.96 2.51 14.77
N PRO A 29 -5.16 2.76 15.82
CA PRO A 29 -4.30 3.94 15.86
C PRO A 29 -3.16 3.84 14.84
N ILE A 30 -3.03 4.89 14.02
CA ILE A 30 -1.89 5.12 13.13
C ILE A 30 -1.46 6.58 13.21
N ASN A 31 -0.17 6.83 12.98
CA ASN A 31 0.39 8.17 12.89
C ASN A 31 0.09 8.81 11.53
N SER A 32 0.30 8.06 10.45
CA SER A 32 0.13 8.55 9.08
C SER A 32 -0.21 7.41 8.10
N VAL A 33 -0.83 7.77 6.98
CA VAL A 33 -1.13 6.86 5.87
C VAL A 33 -0.78 7.54 4.55
N PHE A 34 0.02 6.86 3.72
CA PHE A 34 0.54 7.39 2.47
C PHE A 34 1.12 6.27 1.59
N ASN A 35 1.73 6.62 0.45
CA ASN A 35 2.44 5.73 -0.47
C ASN A 35 1.76 4.36 -0.73
N PRO A 36 0.46 4.32 -1.09
CA PRO A 36 -0.21 3.05 -1.34
C PRO A 36 0.23 2.42 -2.66
N ALA A 37 0.18 1.09 -2.72
CA ALA A 37 0.02 0.38 -3.99
C ALA A 37 -1.46 0.39 -4.38
N ALA A 38 -1.77 0.29 -5.68
CA ALA A 38 -3.14 0.18 -6.18
C ALA A 38 -3.27 -0.97 -7.18
N THR A 39 -4.40 -1.67 -7.17
CA THR A 39 -4.75 -2.67 -8.19
C THR A 39 -6.27 -2.81 -8.34
N LEU A 40 -6.70 -3.39 -9.46
CA LEU A 40 -8.09 -3.84 -9.64
C LEU A 40 -8.19 -5.31 -9.22
N LEU A 41 -9.26 -5.62 -8.50
CA LEU A 41 -9.66 -6.98 -8.18
C LEU A 41 -10.51 -7.57 -9.31
N SER A 42 -10.69 -8.90 -9.28
CA SER A 42 -11.46 -9.63 -10.31
C SER A 42 -12.93 -9.23 -10.38
N ASP A 43 -13.49 -8.69 -9.28
CA ASP A 43 -14.85 -8.16 -9.21
C ASP A 43 -14.96 -6.70 -9.70
N GLY A 44 -13.86 -6.10 -10.16
CA GLY A 44 -13.78 -4.72 -10.63
C GLY A 44 -13.59 -3.68 -9.53
N SER A 45 -13.58 -4.08 -8.25
CA SER A 45 -13.27 -3.17 -7.15
C SER A 45 -11.79 -2.77 -7.15
N THR A 46 -11.51 -1.58 -6.63
CA THR A 46 -10.15 -1.08 -6.43
C THR A 46 -9.67 -1.47 -5.04
N LEU A 47 -8.45 -2.01 -5.00
CA LEU A 47 -7.72 -2.25 -3.77
C LEU A 47 -6.56 -1.25 -3.68
N LEU A 48 -6.44 -0.60 -2.52
CA LEU A 48 -5.22 0.04 -2.09
C LEU A 48 -4.55 -0.81 -1.02
N LEU A 49 -3.24 -0.99 -1.12
CA LEU A 49 -2.41 -1.50 -0.04
C LEU A 49 -1.59 -0.34 0.50
N CYS A 50 -2.09 0.26 1.57
CA CYS A 50 -1.61 1.50 2.13
C CYS A 50 -0.44 1.27 3.08
N ARG A 51 0.64 2.04 2.92
CA ARG A 51 1.66 2.16 3.97
C ARG A 51 1.07 2.98 5.10
N CYS A 52 1.07 2.39 6.29
CA CYS A 52 0.67 3.03 7.52
C CYS A 52 1.89 3.08 8.44
N GLU A 53 2.13 4.22 9.07
CA GLU A 53 3.16 4.36 10.08
C GLU A 53 2.51 4.37 11.47
N ASP A 54 3.03 3.57 12.40
CA ASP A 54 2.60 3.60 13.80
C ASP A 54 3.23 4.78 14.57
N HIS A 55 2.82 5.00 15.83
CA HIS A 55 3.38 6.08 16.66
C HIS A 55 4.83 5.86 17.11
N ARG A 56 5.44 4.71 16.78
CA ARG A 56 6.86 4.42 16.99
C ARG A 56 7.70 4.75 15.75
N GLY A 57 7.05 5.09 14.63
CA GLY A 57 7.70 5.34 13.35
C GLY A 57 7.95 4.06 12.54
N HIS A 58 7.31 2.94 12.89
CA HIS A 58 7.44 1.69 12.13
C HIS A 58 6.30 1.57 11.14
N SER A 59 6.63 1.12 9.93
CA SER A 59 5.64 0.95 8.86
C SER A 59 5.06 -0.48 8.83
N HIS A 60 3.75 -0.57 8.60
CA HIS A 60 3.02 -1.79 8.24
C HIS A 60 2.11 -1.50 7.04
N LEU A 61 1.55 -2.56 6.44
CA LEU A 61 0.66 -2.42 5.28
C LEU A 61 -0.78 -2.79 5.62
N THR A 62 -1.73 -2.02 5.12
CA THR A 62 -3.16 -2.25 5.35
C THR A 62 -3.96 -2.10 4.09
N VAL A 63 -4.87 -3.03 3.85
CA VAL A 63 -5.76 -3.00 2.71
C VAL A 63 -6.91 -2.04 2.96
N ALA A 64 -7.23 -1.24 1.95
CA ALA A 64 -8.48 -0.51 1.80
C ALA A 64 -9.12 -0.89 0.46
N ARG A 65 -10.43 -1.20 0.46
CA ARG A 65 -11.17 -1.58 -0.76
C ARG A 65 -12.28 -0.58 -1.06
N SER A 66 -12.43 -0.20 -2.32
CA SER A 66 -13.53 0.65 -2.79
C SER A 66 -14.10 0.09 -4.08
N LYS A 67 -15.43 0.12 -4.23
CA LYS A 67 -16.09 -0.36 -5.46
C LYS A 67 -15.75 0.48 -6.69
N ASN A 68 -15.45 1.76 -6.51
CA ASN A 68 -15.19 2.70 -7.60
C ASN A 68 -13.76 3.29 -7.57
N GLY A 69 -12.98 3.02 -6.52
CA GLY A 69 -11.65 3.57 -6.34
C GLY A 69 -11.62 5.05 -5.97
N ILE A 70 -12.75 5.61 -5.54
CA ILE A 70 -12.92 7.04 -5.23
C ILE A 70 -13.38 7.21 -3.78
N ASP A 71 -14.46 6.54 -3.37
CA ASP A 71 -15.10 6.75 -2.07
C ASP A 71 -15.50 5.45 -1.39
N ASN A 72 -16.14 5.56 -0.21
CA ASN A 72 -16.69 4.44 0.57
C ASN A 72 -15.66 3.32 0.79
N TRP A 73 -14.44 3.70 1.14
CA TRP A 73 -13.34 2.79 1.41
C TRP A 73 -13.63 1.93 2.65
N ILE A 74 -13.49 0.63 2.49
CA ILE A 74 -13.56 -0.36 3.57
C ILE A 74 -12.12 -0.71 3.92
N ILE A 75 -11.67 -0.27 5.09
CA ILE A 75 -10.31 -0.50 5.60
C ILE A 75 -10.33 -1.72 6.52
N ASP A 76 -9.32 -2.59 6.39
CA ASP A 76 -9.18 -3.75 7.28
C ASP A 76 -9.09 -3.31 8.76
N PRO A 77 -9.69 -4.08 9.70
CA PRO A 77 -9.82 -3.69 11.10
C PRO A 77 -8.48 -3.67 11.88
N SER A 78 -7.42 -4.19 11.28
CA SER A 78 -6.06 -4.30 11.83
C SER A 78 -5.04 -4.21 10.68
N PRO A 79 -3.74 -4.07 10.96
CA PRO A 79 -2.70 -4.24 9.94
C PRO A 79 -2.92 -5.53 9.13
N THR A 80 -3.01 -5.43 7.80
CA THR A 80 -3.15 -6.61 6.93
C THR A 80 -1.84 -7.37 6.83
N ILE A 81 -0.72 -6.64 6.80
CA ILE A 81 0.63 -7.22 6.84
C ILE A 81 1.44 -6.46 7.88
N GLU A 82 1.81 -7.15 8.94
CA GLU A 82 2.80 -6.68 9.91
C GLU A 82 4.21 -7.17 9.53
N PRO A 83 5.27 -6.42 9.86
CA PRO A 83 6.64 -6.91 9.74
C PRO A 83 6.84 -8.18 10.58
N ALA A 84 7.61 -9.14 10.06
CA ALA A 84 7.86 -10.45 10.66
C ALA A 84 9.35 -10.69 10.94
N PRO A 85 10.03 -9.87 11.75
CA PRO A 85 11.49 -9.89 11.92
C PRO A 85 12.07 -11.18 12.51
N ARG A 86 11.24 -12.05 13.09
CA ARG A 86 11.67 -13.37 13.56
C ARG A 86 11.97 -14.33 12.41
N THR A 87 11.24 -14.23 11.31
CA THR A 87 11.39 -15.08 10.13
C THR A 87 12.00 -14.35 8.94
N HIS A 88 11.88 -13.02 8.90
CA HIS A 88 12.39 -12.12 7.86
C HIS A 88 13.13 -10.95 8.52
N PRO A 89 14.37 -11.16 9.01
CA PRO A 89 15.12 -10.17 9.79
C PRO A 89 15.30 -8.80 9.09
N GLU A 90 15.18 -8.78 7.77
CA GLU A 90 15.20 -7.59 6.93
C GLU A 90 14.02 -6.62 7.18
N GLU A 91 12.99 -7.02 7.94
CA GLU A 91 11.80 -6.21 8.23
C GLU A 91 11.80 -5.57 9.64
N VAL A 92 12.92 -5.57 10.36
CA VAL A 92 12.97 -5.18 11.79
C VAL A 92 12.47 -3.75 12.08
N TRP A 93 12.59 -2.84 11.12
CA TRP A 93 12.12 -1.45 11.22
C TRP A 93 10.83 -1.18 10.45
N GLY A 94 10.24 -2.20 9.84
CA GLY A 94 8.96 -2.12 9.13
C GLY A 94 9.04 -2.53 7.66
N ILE A 95 7.86 -2.48 7.04
CA ILE A 95 7.65 -2.76 5.62
C ILE A 95 6.96 -1.57 4.96
N GLU A 96 7.48 -1.12 3.82
CA GLU A 96 7.16 0.19 3.28
C GLU A 96 6.85 0.17 1.78
N ASP A 97 6.18 1.23 1.32
CA ASP A 97 6.09 1.64 -0.08
C ASP A 97 5.76 0.51 -1.06
N PRO A 98 4.67 -0.24 -0.85
CA PRO A 98 4.36 -1.38 -1.69
C PRO A 98 4.06 -0.96 -3.14
N ARG A 99 4.30 -1.87 -4.08
CA ARG A 99 3.80 -1.84 -5.46
C ARG A 99 3.26 -3.22 -5.82
N ILE A 100 2.06 -3.26 -6.38
CA ILE A 100 1.34 -4.49 -6.73
C ILE A 100 1.35 -4.68 -8.24
N THR A 101 1.63 -5.90 -8.68
CA THR A 101 1.47 -6.35 -10.07
C THR A 101 0.73 -7.68 -10.09
N PHE A 102 -0.37 -7.76 -10.82
CA PHE A 102 -1.02 -9.05 -11.11
C PHE A 102 -0.26 -9.77 -12.22
N VAL A 103 0.04 -11.05 -12.02
CA VAL A 103 0.75 -11.91 -12.98
C VAL A 103 -0.22 -12.97 -13.53
N PRO A 104 -0.80 -12.78 -14.73
CA PRO A 104 -1.88 -13.63 -15.23
C PRO A 104 -1.52 -15.11 -15.38
N SER A 105 -0.29 -15.41 -15.76
CA SER A 105 0.18 -16.80 -15.94
C SER A 105 0.22 -17.59 -14.63
N LEU A 106 0.33 -16.91 -13.49
CA LEU A 106 0.35 -17.51 -12.16
C LEU A 106 -0.98 -17.35 -11.42
N ASN A 107 -1.85 -16.46 -11.93
CA ASN A 107 -3.09 -16.03 -11.27
C ASN A 107 -2.82 -15.55 -9.82
N GLU A 108 -1.78 -14.74 -9.66
CA GLU A 108 -1.27 -14.22 -8.38
C GLU A 108 -0.93 -12.74 -8.50
N TYR A 109 -1.08 -12.02 -7.39
CA TYR A 109 -0.54 -10.69 -7.20
C TYR A 109 0.84 -10.80 -6.57
N PHE A 110 1.81 -10.08 -7.14
CA PHE A 110 3.14 -9.90 -6.60
C PHE A 110 3.27 -8.49 -6.04
N ILE A 111 3.90 -8.37 -4.88
CA ILE A 111 4.02 -7.13 -4.13
C ILE A 111 5.49 -6.91 -3.85
N ALA A 112 6.08 -5.93 -4.53
CA ALA A 112 7.42 -5.43 -4.19
C ALA A 112 7.27 -4.35 -3.12
N TYR A 113 8.08 -4.41 -2.08
CA TYR A 113 8.04 -3.47 -0.96
C TYR A 113 9.44 -3.25 -0.40
N THR A 114 9.62 -2.20 0.38
CA THR A 114 10.87 -1.96 1.11
C THR A 114 10.83 -2.68 2.45
N SER A 115 11.76 -3.59 2.69
CA SER A 115 12.05 -4.14 4.01
C SER A 115 13.15 -3.30 4.65
N PHE A 116 12.90 -2.69 5.81
CA PHE A 116 13.89 -1.82 6.45
C PHE A 116 14.60 -2.52 7.62
N SER A 117 15.93 -2.56 7.56
CA SER A 117 16.77 -3.29 8.51
C SER A 117 18.00 -2.51 8.95
N HIS A 118 18.83 -3.12 9.81
CA HIS A 118 20.13 -2.58 10.20
C HIS A 118 21.08 -2.34 9.01
N GLY A 119 20.92 -3.10 7.92
CA GLY A 119 21.69 -2.93 6.68
C GLY A 119 21.20 -1.79 5.79
N GLY A 120 20.12 -1.10 6.18
CA GLY A 120 19.42 -0.12 5.36
C GLY A 120 18.18 -0.70 4.67
N PRO A 121 17.57 0.08 3.76
CA PRO A 121 16.40 -0.37 3.01
C PRO A 121 16.79 -1.38 1.92
N GLY A 122 16.09 -2.50 1.86
CA GLY A 122 16.17 -3.51 0.80
C GLY A 122 14.82 -3.64 0.09
N VAL A 123 14.83 -4.14 -1.16
CA VAL A 123 13.59 -4.51 -1.85
C VAL A 123 13.31 -5.97 -1.57
N SER A 124 12.13 -6.25 -1.04
CA SER A 124 11.62 -7.60 -0.84
C SER A 124 10.38 -7.85 -1.68
N LEU A 125 10.05 -9.13 -1.84
CA LEU A 125 8.91 -9.57 -2.62
C LEU A 125 8.00 -10.46 -1.77
N MET A 126 6.69 -10.31 -1.96
CA MET A 126 5.69 -11.26 -1.47
C MET A 126 4.63 -11.50 -2.54
N ARG A 127 3.86 -12.57 -2.40
CA ARG A 127 2.74 -12.88 -3.29
C ARG A 127 1.48 -13.24 -2.52
N THR A 128 0.34 -13.02 -3.17
CA THR A 128 -1.00 -13.34 -2.65
C THR A 128 -1.97 -13.62 -3.79
N ARG A 129 -3.08 -14.29 -3.51
CA ARG A 129 -4.22 -14.45 -4.44
C ARG A 129 -5.44 -13.64 -4.02
N ASP A 130 -5.52 -13.25 -2.75
CA ASP A 130 -6.75 -12.77 -2.10
C ASP A 130 -6.56 -11.52 -1.23
N PHE A 131 -5.31 -11.11 -0.98
CA PHE A 131 -4.95 -10.05 -0.02
C PHE A 131 -5.43 -10.34 1.42
N ASP A 132 -5.46 -11.62 1.78
CA ASP A 132 -5.67 -12.13 3.14
C ASP A 132 -4.51 -13.05 3.54
N THR A 133 -4.07 -13.90 2.61
CA THR A 133 -2.91 -14.78 2.79
C THR A 133 -1.72 -14.32 1.97
N PHE A 134 -0.53 -14.28 2.59
CA PHE A 134 0.69 -13.77 1.97
C PHE A 134 1.84 -14.75 2.13
N GLU A 135 2.57 -14.99 1.05
CA GLU A 135 3.84 -15.70 1.06
C GLU A 135 4.97 -14.71 0.77
N ARG A 136 5.87 -14.52 1.73
CA ARG A 136 7.09 -13.75 1.55
C ARG A 136 8.10 -14.58 0.77
N LEU A 137 8.72 -13.96 -0.22
CA LEU A 137 9.73 -14.54 -1.09
C LEU A 137 11.15 -14.07 -0.74
N GLY A 138 11.28 -13.15 0.23
CA GLY A 138 12.53 -12.59 0.72
C GLY A 138 13.01 -11.34 -0.02
N ALA A 139 14.15 -10.81 0.43
CA ALA A 139 14.97 -9.81 -0.26
C ALA A 139 15.94 -10.44 -1.26
#